data_AF-A0A7S3VX43-F1
#
_entry.id   AF-A0A7S3VX43-F1
#
_cell.length_a   1.000
_cell.length_b   1.000
_cell.length_c   1.000
_cell.angle_alpha   90.00
_cell.angle_beta   90.00
_cell.angle_gamma   90.00
#
_symmetry.space_group_name_H-M   'P 1'
#
loop_
_entity.id
_entity.type
_entity.pdbx_description
1 polymer ?
#
loop_
_entity_poly.entity_id
_entity_poly.type
_entity_poly.pdbx_seq_one_letter_code
_entity_poly.pdbx_strand_id
1 'polypeptide(L)'
;VVLSSEWRRTESLKSSIGAVLRSQDIPSLRDATPIFGPRIELQKVNPILAWCERRAREIGSWLKDHPEVTAWVALDDLDFAWADGVRMAGTPWMKVRSVHTDDKICITDENAQEAVRILLNPPPDPKVPPPRKTRASDEFGNGG
;
A
#
# COMPACT_ATOMS: atom_id res chain seq x y z
N VAL A 1 -3.51 14.71 -2.95
CA VAL A 1 -2.52 13.63 -3.24
C VAL A 1 -1.68 13.39 -1.99
N VAL A 2 -1.41 12.13 -1.65
CA VAL A 2 -0.48 11.75 -0.56
C VAL A 2 0.73 11.09 -1.19
N LEU A 3 1.93 11.52 -0.79
CA LEU A 3 3.17 11.01 -1.39
C LEU A 3 3.64 9.74 -0.67
N SER A 4 3.66 8.62 -1.38
CA SER A 4 4.18 7.35 -0.86
C SER A 4 5.48 6.88 -1.54
N SER A 5 6.03 7.64 -2.50
CA SER A 5 7.27 7.26 -3.20
C SER A 5 8.54 7.60 -2.41
N GLU A 6 9.70 7.14 -2.88
CA GLU A 6 11.00 7.47 -2.27
C GLU A 6 11.32 8.97 -2.30
N TRP A 7 10.62 9.75 -3.13
CA TRP A 7 10.83 11.19 -3.23
C TRP A 7 10.41 11.93 -1.95
N ARG A 8 9.65 11.29 -1.05
CA ARG A 8 9.33 11.88 0.26
C ARG A 8 10.49 11.84 1.27
N ARG A 9 11.58 11.11 0.97
CA ARG A 9 12.69 10.91 1.92
C ARG A 9 13.46 12.19 2.25
N THR A 10 13.45 13.16 1.36
CA THR A 10 14.12 14.44 1.58
C THR A 10 13.20 15.58 1.20
N GLU A 11 13.32 16.70 1.92
CA GLU A 11 12.51 17.88 1.65
C GLU A 11 12.81 18.48 0.27
N SER A 12 14.02 18.31 -0.28
CA SER A 12 14.33 18.79 -1.63
C SER A 12 13.56 18.02 -2.70
N LEU A 13 13.50 16.68 -2.61
CA LEU A 13 12.76 15.84 -3.56
C LEU A 13 11.24 16.09 -3.44
N LYS A 14 10.74 16.21 -2.21
CA LYS A 14 9.33 16.54 -1.94
C LYS A 14 8.95 17.92 -2.50
N SER A 15 9.82 18.92 -2.31
CA SER A 15 9.63 20.28 -2.84
C SER A 15 9.65 20.30 -4.36
N SER A 16 10.50 19.49 -4.99
CA SER A 16 10.60 19.35 -6.44
C SER A 16 9.29 18.82 -7.04
N ILE A 17 8.68 17.78 -6.45
CA ILE A 17 7.33 17.33 -6.86
C ILE A 17 6.30 18.42 -6.64
N GLY A 18 6.34 19.07 -5.48
CA GLY A 18 5.39 20.14 -5.18
C GLY A 18 5.43 21.27 -6.20
N ALA A 19 6.61 21.62 -6.71
CA ALA A 19 6.77 22.61 -7.77
C ALA A 19 6.19 22.13 -9.10
N VAL A 20 6.43 20.88 -9.49
CA VAL A 20 5.85 20.28 -10.71
C VAL A 20 4.33 20.28 -10.64
N LEU A 21 3.74 19.79 -9.54
CA LEU A 21 2.28 19.77 -9.39
C LEU A 21 1.66 21.17 -9.55
N ARG A 22 2.25 22.17 -8.88
CA ARG A 22 1.80 23.57 -9.02
C ARG A 22 1.91 24.11 -10.43
N SER A 23 2.97 23.75 -11.17
CA SER A 23 3.15 24.19 -12.56
C SER A 23 2.12 23.61 -13.54
N GLN A 24 1.44 22.54 -13.13
CA GLN A 24 0.40 21.85 -13.91
C GLN A 24 -1.00 22.11 -13.35
N ASP A 25 -1.16 23.11 -12.47
CA ASP A 25 -2.42 23.42 -11.77
C ASP A 25 -3.01 22.23 -10.99
N ILE A 26 -2.17 21.27 -10.60
CA ILE A 26 -2.56 20.14 -9.76
C ILE A 26 -2.46 20.56 -8.28
N PRO A 27 -3.47 20.22 -7.45
CA PRO A 27 -3.42 20.48 -6.02
C PRO A 27 -2.13 19.97 -5.37
N SER A 28 -1.61 20.75 -4.41
CA SER A 28 -0.39 20.40 -3.67
C SER A 28 -0.53 19.06 -2.93
N LEU A 29 0.62 18.47 -2.61
CA LEU A 29 0.67 17.30 -1.73
C LEU A 29 0.03 17.65 -0.39
N ARG A 30 -0.99 16.87 0.00
CA ARG A 30 -1.70 17.02 1.27
C ARG A 30 -0.86 16.48 2.41
N ASP A 31 -0.20 15.34 2.18
CA ASP A 31 0.62 14.67 3.17
C ASP A 31 1.61 13.68 2.51
N ALA A 32 2.37 12.95 3.32
CA ALA A 32 3.23 11.84 2.93
C ALA A 32 3.06 10.64 3.87
N THR A 33 3.17 9.42 3.33
CA THR A 33 3.12 8.21 4.18
C THR A 33 4.38 8.11 5.05
N PRO A 34 4.32 7.46 6.23
CA PRO A 34 5.51 7.19 7.03
C PRO A 34 6.56 6.41 6.22
N ILE A 35 7.81 6.44 6.69
CA ILE A 35 8.92 5.71 6.08
C ILE A 35 9.25 4.53 6.98
N PHE A 36 9.09 3.32 6.46
CA PHE A 36 9.49 2.10 7.14
C PHE A 36 10.72 1.46 6.48
N GLY A 37 11.37 0.53 7.19
CA GLY A 37 12.37 -0.35 6.60
C GLY A 37 11.72 -1.53 5.88
N PRO A 38 12.38 -2.11 4.84
CA PRO A 38 11.97 -3.39 4.29
C PRO A 38 12.16 -4.50 5.34
N ARG A 39 11.30 -5.52 5.29
CA ARG A 39 11.45 -6.73 6.12
C ARG A 39 12.64 -7.54 5.62
N ILE A 40 13.62 -7.77 6.50
CA ILE A 40 14.91 -8.39 6.13
C ILE A 40 14.70 -9.80 5.55
N GLU A 41 13.75 -10.55 6.10
CA GLU A 41 13.38 -11.89 5.65
C GLU A 41 12.81 -11.89 4.23
N LEU A 42 12.00 -10.89 3.85
CA LEU A 42 11.48 -10.76 2.49
C LEU A 42 12.56 -10.28 1.55
N GLN A 43 13.40 -9.33 1.99
CA GLN A 43 14.48 -8.78 1.19
C GLN A 43 15.50 -9.84 0.75
N LYS A 44 15.75 -10.85 1.61
CA LYS A 44 16.60 -12.01 1.29
C LYS A 44 16.00 -12.94 0.24
N VAL A 45 14.68 -13.04 0.17
CA VAL A 45 13.97 -13.95 -0.76
C VAL A 45 13.73 -13.26 -2.10
N ASN A 46 13.16 -12.05 -2.06
CA ASN A 46 12.88 -11.26 -3.24
C ASN A 46 12.84 -9.77 -2.85
N PRO A 47 13.81 -8.95 -3.32
CA PRO A 47 13.82 -7.53 -3.04
C PRO A 47 12.51 -6.85 -3.42
N ILE A 48 12.00 -7.04 -4.64
CA ILE A 48 10.77 -6.40 -5.15
C ILE A 48 9.59 -6.67 -4.21
N LEU A 49 9.43 -7.93 -3.77
CA LEU A 49 8.41 -8.30 -2.79
C LEU A 49 8.53 -7.51 -1.48
N ALA A 50 9.75 -7.32 -0.97
CA ALA A 50 9.99 -6.50 0.23
C ALA A 50 9.66 -5.02 0.02
N TRP A 51 9.84 -4.49 -1.20
CA TRP A 51 9.46 -3.12 -1.55
C TRP A 51 7.93 -2.97 -1.64
N CYS A 52 7.24 -3.88 -2.33
CA CYS A 52 5.78 -3.89 -2.41
C CYS A 52 5.14 -3.99 -1.02
N GLU A 53 5.62 -4.92 -0.19
CA GLU A 53 5.14 -5.11 1.18
C GLU A 53 5.37 -3.88 2.06
N ARG A 54 6.56 -3.29 1.99
CA ARG A 54 6.89 -2.08 2.75
C ARG A 54 5.95 -0.94 2.39
N ARG A 55 5.74 -0.69 1.10
CA ARG A 55 4.87 0.39 0.62
C ARG A 55 3.42 0.17 1.06
N ALA A 56 2.93 -1.07 1.00
CA ALA A 56 1.61 -1.43 1.51
C ALA A 56 1.45 -1.13 3.02
N ARG A 57 2.48 -1.41 3.84
CA ARG A 57 2.49 -1.07 5.27
C ARG A 57 2.47 0.43 5.51
N GLU A 58 3.26 1.18 4.76
CA GLU A 58 3.34 2.64 4.90
C GLU A 58 1.98 3.30 4.58
N ILE A 59 1.34 2.88 3.48
CA ILE A 59 -0.01 3.32 3.10
C ILE A 59 -1.04 2.91 4.16
N GLY A 60 -1.01 1.66 4.61
CA GLY A 60 -1.91 1.17 5.65
C GLY A 60 -1.79 1.91 6.98
N SER A 61 -0.56 2.22 7.40
CA SER A 61 -0.32 3.02 8.60
C SER A 61 -0.89 4.42 8.47
N TRP A 62 -0.67 5.07 7.32
CA TRP A 62 -1.21 6.41 7.08
C TRP A 62 -2.75 6.42 7.11
N LEU A 63 -3.39 5.44 6.46
CA LEU A 63 -4.85 5.33 6.43
C LEU A 63 -5.46 5.09 7.82
N LYS A 64 -4.78 4.35 8.68
CA LYS A 64 -5.23 4.11 10.07
C LYS A 64 -5.33 5.41 10.86
N ASP A 65 -4.43 6.35 10.60
CA ASP A 65 -4.39 7.66 11.27
C ASP A 65 -5.32 8.69 10.60
N HIS A 66 -5.91 8.36 9.45
CA HIS A 66 -6.78 9.23 8.64
C HIS A 66 -8.15 8.57 8.35
N PRO A 67 -8.98 8.31 9.38
CA PRO A 67 -10.27 7.64 9.22
C PRO A 67 -11.28 8.44 8.39
N GLU A 68 -11.05 9.73 8.16
CA GLU A 68 -11.87 10.55 7.26
C GLU A 68 -11.70 10.16 5.78
N VAL A 69 -10.65 9.41 5.44
CA VAL A 69 -10.40 8.93 4.07
C VAL A 69 -11.16 7.62 3.83
N THR A 70 -12.33 7.73 3.22
CA THR A 70 -13.22 6.59 2.94
C THR A 70 -12.99 5.95 1.56
N ALA A 71 -12.33 6.66 0.64
CA ALA A 71 -11.98 6.19 -0.69
C ALA A 71 -10.56 6.64 -1.07
N TRP A 72 -9.80 5.72 -1.67
CA TRP A 72 -8.42 5.97 -2.10
C TRP A 72 -8.01 4.97 -3.19
N VAL A 73 -6.97 5.34 -3.93
CA VAL A 73 -6.29 4.50 -4.92
C VAL A 73 -4.79 4.79 -4.88
N ALA A 74 -3.96 3.75 -4.97
CA ALA A 74 -2.51 3.87 -5.14
C ALA A 74 -2.15 3.84 -6.63
N LEU A 75 -1.33 4.79 -7.08
CA LEU A 75 -0.74 4.82 -8.42
C LEU A 75 0.76 4.58 -8.25
N ASP A 76 1.28 3.47 -8.77
CA ASP A 76 2.65 3.04 -8.48
C ASP A 76 3.16 2.10 -9.58
N ASP A 77 4.47 2.10 -9.80
CA ASP A 77 5.16 1.16 -10.71
C ASP A 77 5.52 -0.16 -10.03
N LEU A 78 5.14 -0.32 -8.76
CA LEU A 78 5.17 -1.58 -8.04
C LEU A 78 3.87 -2.38 -8.25
N ASP A 79 4.01 -3.64 -8.64
CA ASP A 79 2.88 -4.58 -8.65
C ASP A 79 2.51 -5.00 -7.23
N PHE A 80 1.48 -4.35 -6.69
CA PHE A 80 0.98 -4.62 -5.35
C PHE A 80 0.28 -5.98 -5.18
N ALA A 81 0.01 -6.72 -6.26
CA ALA A 81 -0.44 -8.11 -6.12
C ALA A 81 0.57 -8.97 -5.33
N TRP A 82 1.85 -8.60 -5.36
CA TRP A 82 2.91 -9.24 -4.60
C TRP A 82 2.80 -8.98 -3.10
N ALA A 83 2.40 -7.76 -2.70
CA ALA A 83 2.24 -7.40 -1.30
C ALA A 83 1.13 -8.19 -0.61
N ASP A 84 0.04 -8.46 -1.32
CA ASP A 84 -1.13 -9.17 -0.78
C ASP A 84 -0.80 -10.61 -0.37
N GLY A 85 0.18 -11.25 -1.01
CA GLY A 85 0.62 -12.62 -0.68
C GLY A 85 1.41 -12.74 0.64
N VAL A 86 2.00 -11.63 1.12
CA VAL A 86 2.81 -11.58 2.36
C VAL A 86 2.25 -10.56 3.37
N ARG A 87 1.01 -10.16 3.16
CA ARG A 87 0.31 -9.09 3.86
C ARG A 87 0.25 -9.32 5.37
N MET A 88 0.52 -8.28 6.15
CA MET A 88 0.35 -8.30 7.60
C MET A 88 -1.09 -7.97 8.00
N ALA A 89 -1.56 -8.52 9.13
CA ALA A 89 -2.84 -8.13 9.69
C ALA A 89 -2.88 -6.60 9.94
N GLY A 90 -4.01 -5.97 9.61
CA GLY A 90 -4.16 -4.52 9.70
C GLY A 90 -3.62 -3.71 8.53
N THR A 91 -2.95 -4.33 7.55
CA THR A 91 -2.63 -3.65 6.27
C THR A 91 -3.76 -3.85 5.25
N PRO A 92 -4.07 -2.83 4.43
CA PRO A 92 -5.13 -2.92 3.43
C PRO A 92 -4.78 -3.93 2.34
N TRP A 93 -5.80 -4.38 1.62
CA TRP A 93 -5.59 -5.17 0.41
C TRP A 93 -5.30 -4.23 -0.74
N MET A 94 -4.10 -4.35 -1.26
CA MET A 94 -3.55 -3.35 -2.17
C MET A 94 -3.99 -3.62 -3.60
N LYS A 95 -4.00 -4.88 -4.06
CA LYS A 95 -4.27 -5.23 -5.47
C LYS A 95 -5.56 -4.62 -6.00
N VAL A 96 -6.61 -4.60 -5.18
CA VAL A 96 -7.94 -4.10 -5.56
C VAL A 96 -8.05 -2.57 -5.48
N ARG A 97 -7.08 -1.90 -4.86
CA ARG A 97 -7.04 -0.44 -4.65
C ARG A 97 -5.79 0.19 -5.27
N SER A 98 -5.15 -0.49 -6.23
CA SER A 98 -3.96 0.00 -6.90
C SER A 98 -4.09 -0.08 -8.41
N VAL A 99 -3.53 0.93 -9.08
CA VAL A 99 -3.28 0.90 -10.51
C VAL A 99 -1.77 0.80 -10.71
N HIS A 100 -1.34 -0.29 -11.34
CA HIS A 100 0.05 -0.49 -11.72
C HIS A 100 0.36 0.35 -12.95
N THR A 101 1.28 1.29 -12.82
CA THR A 101 1.76 2.15 -13.90
C THR A 101 3.09 1.64 -14.44
N ASP A 102 3.43 1.96 -15.69
CA ASP A 102 4.73 1.66 -16.25
C ASP A 102 5.68 2.84 -16.02
N ASP A 103 6.93 2.59 -15.61
CA ASP A 103 7.90 3.63 -15.26
C ASP A 103 8.42 4.41 -16.48
N LYS A 104 8.28 3.86 -17.69
CA LYS A 104 8.71 4.47 -18.96
C LYS A 104 7.57 5.16 -19.68
N ILE A 105 6.35 4.63 -19.56
CA ILE A 105 5.14 5.17 -20.21
C ILE A 105 4.42 6.16 -19.28
N CYS A 106 4.66 6.06 -17.97
CA CYS A 106 3.94 6.77 -16.91
C CYS A 106 2.44 6.37 -16.89
N ILE A 107 1.58 7.25 -16.39
CA ILE A 107 0.14 7.04 -16.32
C ILE A 107 -0.48 7.18 -17.72
N THR A 108 -1.27 6.19 -18.14
CA THR A 108 -2.10 6.27 -19.35
C THR A 108 -3.53 6.69 -19.05
N ASP A 109 -4.32 6.99 -20.08
CA ASP A 109 -5.75 7.28 -19.95
C ASP A 109 -6.50 6.08 -19.35
N GLU A 110 -6.15 4.85 -19.73
CA GLU A 110 -6.72 3.63 -19.15
C GLU A 110 -6.42 3.52 -17.66
N ASN A 111 -5.18 3.84 -17.24
CA ASN A 111 -4.82 3.88 -15.83
C ASN A 111 -5.64 4.92 -15.07
N ALA A 112 -5.82 6.12 -15.64
CA ALA A 112 -6.60 7.19 -15.04
C ALA A 112 -8.08 6.80 -14.89
N GLN A 113 -8.67 6.19 -15.92
CA GLN A 113 -10.05 5.70 -15.88
C GLN A 113 -10.24 4.62 -14.81
N GLU A 114 -9.31 3.69 -14.70
CA GLU A 114 -9.34 2.66 -13.65
C GLU A 114 -9.22 3.27 -12.25
N ALA A 115 -8.33 4.25 -12.07
CA ALA A 115 -8.18 4.95 -10.80
C ALA A 115 -9.47 5.67 -10.39
N VAL A 116 -10.13 6.34 -11.33
CA VAL A 116 -11.44 6.97 -11.12
C VAL A 116 -12.50 5.92 -10.77
N ARG A 117 -12.52 4.78 -11.47
CA ARG A 117 -13.46 3.69 -11.20
C ARG A 117 -13.32 3.17 -9.76
N ILE A 118 -12.08 2.96 -9.29
CA ILE A 118 -11.78 2.54 -7.91
C ILE A 118 -12.22 3.62 -6.92
N LEU A 119 -11.96 4.89 -7.17
CA LEU A 119 -12.33 5.98 -6.27
C LEU A 119 -13.85 6.16 -6.13
N LEU A 120 -14.59 6.02 -7.24
CA LEU A 120 -16.05 6.17 -7.25
C LEU A 120 -16.77 4.91 -6.73
N ASN A 121 -16.15 3.74 -6.84
CA ASN A 121 -16.70 2.46 -6.40
C ASN A 121 -15.65 1.68 -5.60
N PRO A 122 -15.26 2.18 -4.40
CA PRO A 122 -14.19 1.57 -3.63
C PRO A 122 -14.54 0.12 -3.30
N PRO A 123 -13.64 -0.84 -3.60
CA PRO A 123 -13.90 -2.23 -3.27
C PRO A 123 -14.09 -2.38 -1.76
N PRO A 124 -14.95 -3.30 -1.30
CA PRO A 124 -15.11 -3.55 0.12
C PRO A 124 -13.78 -4.06 0.69
N ASP A 125 -13.47 -3.64 1.92
CA ASP A 125 -12.37 -4.26 2.63
C ASP A 125 -12.70 -5.75 2.84
N PRO A 126 -11.83 -6.67 2.43
CA PRO A 126 -12.13 -8.07 2.55
C PRO A 126 -12.20 -8.45 4.02
N LYS A 127 -13.26 -9.23 4.33
CA LYS A 127 -13.53 -9.73 5.67
C LYS A 127 -12.37 -10.62 6.08
N VAL A 128 -11.63 -10.23 7.12
CA VAL A 128 -10.60 -11.09 7.70
C VAL A 128 -11.31 -12.36 8.21
N PRO A 129 -10.94 -13.57 7.74
CA PRO A 129 -11.51 -14.79 8.29
C PRO A 129 -11.25 -14.81 9.80
N PRO A 130 -12.22 -15.22 10.63
CA PRO A 130 -12.01 -15.30 12.06
C PRO A 130 -10.79 -16.22 12.35
N PRO A 131 -9.98 -15.90 13.38
CA PRO A 131 -8.83 -16.72 13.72
C PRO A 131 -9.27 -18.16 13.89
N ARG A 132 -8.60 -19.08 13.17
CA ARG A 132 -8.87 -20.51 13.26
C ARG A 132 -8.61 -20.91 14.70
N LYS A 133 -9.63 -21.32 15.46
CA LYS A 133 -9.46 -21.84 16.82
C LYS A 133 -8.50 -23.00 16.72
N THR A 134 -7.26 -22.82 17.21
CA THR A 134 -6.32 -23.92 17.41
C THR A 134 -7.05 -24.88 18.33
N ARG A 135 -7.37 -26.09 17.85
CA ARG A 135 -7.84 -27.16 18.74
C ARG A 135 -6.76 -27.30 19.79
N ALA A 136 -7.10 -26.97 21.04
CA ALA A 136 -6.27 -27.31 22.18
C ALA A 136 -5.94 -28.80 22.03
N SER A 137 -4.66 -29.10 21.94
CA SER A 137 -4.18 -30.47 22.00
C SER A 137 -4.63 -31.00 23.36
N ASP A 138 -5.65 -31.85 23.34
CA ASP A 138 -6.09 -32.62 24.49
C ASP A 138 -4.85 -33.29 25.10
N GLU A 139 -4.71 -33.05 26.40
CA GLU A 139 -3.67 -33.55 27.26
C GLU A 139 -3.54 -35.07 27.09
N PHE A 140 -2.40 -35.53 26.59
CA PHE A 140 -1.98 -36.91 26.79
C PHE A 140 -1.72 -37.10 28.28
N GLY A 141 -2.77 -37.52 28.99
CA GLY A 141 -2.67 -38.07 30.34
C GLY A 141 -1.70 -39.24 30.32
N ASN A 142 -0.51 -39.01 30.86
CA ASN A 142 0.49 -40.04 31.10
C ASN A 142 0.04 -40.82 32.34
N GLY A 143 -0.65 -41.94 32.11
CA GLY A 143 -0.87 -42.96 33.13
C GLY A 143 0.35 -43.88 33.18
N GLY A 144 1.11 -43.81 34.27
CA GLY A 144 2.23 -44.70 34.61
C GLY A 144 2.59 -44.56 36.06
#